data_AF-A0A0E3WIM3-F1
#
_entry.id   AF-A0A0E3WIM3-F1
#
_cell.length_a   1.000
_cell.length_b   1.000
_cell.length_c   1.000
_cell.angle_alpha   90.00
_cell.angle_beta   90.00
_cell.angle_gamma   90.00
#
_symmetry.space_group_name_H-M   'P 1'
#
loop_
_entity.id
_entity.type
_entity.pdbx_description
1 polymer ?
#
loop_
_entity_poly.entity_id
_entity_poly.type
_entity_poly.pdbx_seq_one_letter_code
_entity_poly.pdbx_strand_id
1 'polypeptide(L)'
;MKYSINLFGYSVDCELKLVGEGLSIEITEENQKALKQYLVRVLPKYGREATSESSFQTLLELAIDAEKTLDGRMVEPKLKLPYEFQPEIKEKLIEAAALQDVSATQLLIRIIEKKYQEVMG
;
A
#
# COMPACT_ATOMS: atom_id res chain seq x y z
N MET A 1 -17.35 9.08 9.50
CA MET A 1 -16.09 9.01 10.27
C MET A 1 -14.96 8.71 9.31
N LYS A 2 -13.77 9.30 9.48
CA LYS A 2 -12.62 8.97 8.62
C LYS A 2 -12.03 7.62 9.06
N TYR A 3 -11.81 6.74 8.10
CA TYR A 3 -11.27 5.40 8.31
C TYR A 3 -10.27 5.09 7.21
N SER A 4 -9.16 4.45 7.53
CA SER A 4 -8.14 4.09 6.55
C SER A 4 -8.22 2.58 6.28
N ILE A 5 -8.41 2.20 5.02
CA ILE A 5 -8.31 0.81 4.59
C ILE A 5 -6.85 0.54 4.23
N ASN A 6 -6.26 -0.50 4.80
CA ASN A 6 -4.93 -0.96 4.44
C ASN A 6 -5.05 -2.28 3.67
N LEU A 7 -4.56 -2.30 2.43
CA LEU A 7 -4.47 -3.50 1.60
C LEU A 7 -3.05 -3.62 1.07
N PHE A 8 -2.38 -4.74 1.38
CA PHE A 8 -0.99 -5.02 0.99
C PHE A 8 0.02 -3.96 1.44
N GLY A 9 -0.25 -3.27 2.55
CA GLY A 9 0.58 -2.17 3.06
C GLY A 9 0.30 -0.82 2.40
N TYR A 10 -0.67 -0.76 1.48
CA TYR A 10 -1.14 0.48 0.88
C TYR A 10 -2.40 0.97 1.62
N SER A 11 -2.27 2.13 2.27
CA SER A 11 -3.34 2.75 3.05
C SER A 11 -4.11 3.77 2.21
N VAL A 12 -5.43 3.71 2.27
CA VAL A 12 -6.34 4.63 1.57
C VAL A 12 -7.36 5.18 2.54
N ASP A 13 -7.47 6.50 2.58
CA ASP A 13 -8.47 7.18 3.40
C ASP A 13 -9.86 7.07 2.78
N CYS A 14 -10.82 6.72 3.64
CA CYS A 14 -12.20 6.42 3.32
C CYS A 14 -13.12 7.12 4.33
N GLU A 15 -14.36 7.40 3.92
CA GLU A 15 -15.40 7.92 4.79
C GLU A 15 -16.42 6.84 5.12
N LEU A 16 -16.54 6.49 6.40
CA LEU A 16 -17.62 5.67 6.90
C LEU A 16 -18.89 6.53 7.04
N LYS A 17 -19.95 6.13 6.34
CA LYS A 17 -21.29 6.69 6.47
C LYS A 17 -22.27 5.63 6.93
N LEU A 18 -23.09 5.97 7.90
CA LEU A 18 -24.25 5.18 8.28
C LEU A 18 -25.40 5.55 7.36
N VAL A 19 -25.89 4.58 6.58
CA VAL A 19 -27.03 4.74 5.68
C VAL A 19 -28.11 3.76 6.13
N GLY A 20 -29.09 4.26 6.89
CA GLY A 20 -30.09 3.42 7.54
C GLY A 20 -29.47 2.52 8.62
N GLU A 21 -29.71 1.21 8.53
CA GLU A 21 -29.07 0.19 9.37
C GLU A 21 -27.74 -0.33 8.78
N GLY A 22 -27.33 0.16 7.60
CA GLY A 22 -26.12 -0.26 6.90
C GLY A 22 -24.92 0.66 7.15
N LEU A 23 -23.74 0.06 7.27
CA LEU A 23 -22.46 0.77 7.25
C LEU A 23 -21.95 0.82 5.81
N SER A 24 -21.89 2.02 5.22
CA SER A 24 -21.32 2.25 3.89
C SER A 24 -19.93 2.87 4.01
N ILE A 25 -19.01 2.42 3.16
CA ILE A 25 -17.67 3.02 3.02
C ILE A 25 -17.66 3.78 1.70
N GLU A 26 -17.45 5.09 1.78
CA GLU A 26 -17.23 5.92 0.61
C GLU A 26 -15.73 6.17 0.42
N ILE A 27 -15.27 5.91 -0.80
CA ILE A 27 -13.90 6.18 -1.23
C ILE A 27 -14.01 7.21 -2.35
N THR A 28 -13.24 8.30 -2.28
CA THR A 28 -13.23 9.33 -3.33
C THR A 28 -12.81 8.73 -4.67
N GLU A 29 -13.27 9.28 -5.80
CA GLU A 29 -12.94 8.73 -7.12
C GLU A 29 -11.43 8.67 -7.39
N GLU A 30 -10.68 9.65 -6.88
CA GLU A 30 -9.22 9.69 -6.98
C GLU A 30 -8.57 8.51 -6.23
N ASN A 31 -9.02 8.28 -5.00
CA ASN A 31 -8.57 7.15 -4.18
C ASN A 31 -8.98 5.80 -4.77
N GLN A 32 -10.18 5.70 -5.36
CA GLN A 32 -10.62 4.49 -6.07
C GLN A 32 -9.72 4.20 -7.28
N LYS A 33 -9.40 5.22 -8.08
CA LYS A 33 -8.50 5.07 -9.24
C LYS A 33 -7.10 4.65 -8.80
N ALA A 34 -6.55 5.29 -7.77
CA ALA A 34 -5.23 4.96 -7.23
C ALA A 34 -5.19 3.52 -6.68
N LEU A 35 -6.16 3.15 -5.85
CA LEU A 35 -6.25 1.80 -5.29
C LEU A 35 -6.48 0.75 -6.38
N LYS A 36 -7.32 1.03 -7.38
CA LYS A 36 -7.53 0.13 -8.53
C LYS A 36 -6.22 -0.14 -9.27
N GLN A 37 -5.46 0.91 -9.61
CA GLN A 37 -4.17 0.76 -10.29
C GLN A 37 -3.13 0.02 -9.45
N TYR A 38 -3.18 0.18 -8.13
CA TYR A 38 -2.33 -0.54 -7.21
C TYR A 38 -2.68 -2.03 -7.17
N LEU A 39 -3.95 -2.37 -6.98
CA LEU A 39 -4.42 -3.76 -6.90
C LEU A 39 -4.15 -4.55 -8.17
N VAL A 40 -4.34 -3.97 -9.35
CA VAL A 40 -3.99 -4.59 -10.65
C VAL A 40 -2.50 -4.98 -10.71
N ARG A 41 -1.61 -4.21 -10.08
CA ARG A 41 -0.16 -4.50 -10.05
C ARG A 41 0.23 -5.53 -9.00
N VAL A 42 -0.51 -5.60 -7.90
CA VAL A 42 -0.11 -6.38 -6.72
C VAL A 42 -0.74 -7.77 -6.70
N LEU A 43 -2.01 -7.90 -7.06
CA LEU A 43 -2.73 -9.17 -7.09
C LEU A 43 -2.04 -10.27 -7.93
N PRO A 44 -1.46 -9.99 -9.11
CA PRO A 44 -0.74 -11.00 -9.87
C PRO A 44 0.47 -11.59 -9.15
N LYS A 45 1.10 -10.82 -8.24
CA LYS A 45 2.24 -11.29 -7.43
C LYS A 45 1.83 -12.37 -6.42
N TYR A 46 0.55 -12.43 -6.11
CA TYR A 46 -0.06 -13.40 -5.21
C TYR A 46 -0.88 -14.46 -5.96
N GLY A 47 -0.66 -14.61 -7.27
CA GLY A 47 -1.31 -15.63 -8.10
C GLY A 47 -2.77 -15.34 -8.42
N ARG A 48 -3.23 -14.08 -8.27
CA ARG A 48 -4.59 -13.67 -8.63
C ARG A 48 -4.59 -12.91 -9.96
N GLU A 49 -5.43 -13.34 -10.89
CA GLU A 49 -5.61 -12.64 -12.15
C GLU A 49 -6.35 -11.33 -11.91
N ALA A 50 -5.63 -10.21 -12.07
CA ALA A 50 -6.19 -8.88 -11.97
C ALA A 50 -5.87 -8.11 -13.25
N THR A 51 -6.90 -7.70 -13.97
CA THR A 51 -6.77 -6.93 -15.20
C THR A 51 -7.32 -5.52 -15.02
N SER A 52 -6.88 -4.59 -15.84
CA SER A 52 -7.37 -3.19 -15.82
C SER A 52 -8.88 -3.09 -16.08
N GLU A 53 -9.44 -4.08 -16.77
CA GLU A 53 -10.88 -4.22 -17.07
C GLU A 53 -11.69 -4.75 -15.89
N SER A 54 -11.04 -5.34 -14.89
CA SER A 54 -11.72 -5.83 -13.69
C SER A 54 -12.41 -4.69 -12.95
N SER A 55 -13.61 -4.96 -12.44
CA SER A 55 -14.33 -3.99 -11.62
C SER A 55 -13.56 -3.71 -10.32
N PHE A 56 -13.71 -2.52 -9.76
CA PHE A 56 -13.06 -2.17 -8.50
C PHE A 56 -13.49 -3.09 -7.36
N GLN A 57 -14.77 -3.46 -7.32
CA GLN A 57 -15.31 -4.40 -6.34
C GLN A 57 -14.66 -5.78 -6.46
N THR A 58 -14.52 -6.31 -7.68
CA THR A 58 -13.84 -7.60 -7.92
C THR A 58 -12.39 -7.57 -7.45
N LEU A 59 -11.68 -6.47 -7.69
CA LEU A 59 -10.29 -6.31 -7.24
C LEU A 59 -10.18 -6.27 -5.71
N LEU A 60 -11.12 -5.62 -5.03
CA LEU A 60 -11.18 -5.61 -3.56
C LEU A 60 -11.45 -6.99 -2.98
N GLU A 61 -12.39 -7.74 -3.56
CA GLU A 61 -12.70 -9.11 -3.14
C GLU A 61 -11.48 -10.03 -3.30
N LEU A 62 -10.78 -9.95 -4.44
CA LEU A 62 -9.54 -10.67 -4.68
C LEU A 62 -8.43 -10.28 -3.70
N ALA A 63 -8.35 -9.01 -3.33
CA ALA A 63 -7.35 -8.50 -2.38
C ALA A 63 -7.57 -9.06 -0.97
N ILE A 64 -8.82 -8.98 -0.49
CA ILE A 64 -9.21 -9.51 0.81
C ILE A 64 -8.98 -11.02 0.87
N ASP A 65 -9.34 -11.75 -0.20
CA ASP A 65 -9.15 -13.20 -0.25
C ASP A 65 -7.65 -13.57 -0.27
N ALA A 66 -6.84 -12.85 -1.04
CA ALA A 66 -5.39 -13.04 -1.06
C ALA A 66 -4.75 -12.75 0.32
N GLU A 67 -5.12 -11.66 1.01
CA GLU A 67 -4.62 -11.37 2.35
C GLU A 67 -5.01 -12.44 3.39
N LYS A 68 -6.23 -12.98 3.32
CA LYS A 68 -6.65 -14.09 4.19
C LYS A 68 -5.82 -15.34 3.97
N THR A 69 -5.42 -15.62 2.72
CA THR A 69 -4.57 -16.77 2.39
C THR A 69 -3.09 -16.56 2.75
N LEU A 70 -2.67 -15.34 3.08
CA LEU A 70 -1.25 -15.00 3.26
C LEU A 70 -0.70 -15.27 4.66
N ASP A 71 -1.53 -15.63 5.65
CA ASP A 71 -1.09 -15.98 7.03
C ASP A 71 -0.05 -14.99 7.62
N GLY A 72 -0.14 -13.70 7.23
CA GLY A 72 0.79 -12.63 7.62
C GLY A 72 2.14 -12.58 6.87
N ARG A 73 2.41 -13.47 5.91
CA ARG A 73 3.65 -13.51 5.12
C ARG A 73 3.47 -12.82 3.77
N MET A 74 3.51 -11.48 3.77
CA MET A 74 3.62 -10.75 2.50
C MET A 74 4.89 -11.20 1.77
N VAL A 75 4.74 -11.57 0.50
CA VAL A 75 5.87 -12.00 -0.33
C VAL A 75 6.76 -10.79 -0.54
N GLU A 76 7.97 -10.85 0.01
CA GLU A 76 8.97 -9.81 -0.15
C GLU A 76 9.14 -9.51 -1.66
N PRO A 77 9.09 -8.24 -2.08
CA PRO A 77 9.17 -7.89 -3.49
C PRO A 77 10.49 -8.43 -4.08
N LYS A 78 10.38 -9.41 -4.98
CA LYS A 78 11.52 -10.00 -5.73
C LYS A 78 12.22 -9.01 -6.66
N LEU A 79 11.66 -7.82 -6.83
CA LEU A 79 12.31 -6.77 -7.61
C LEU A 79 13.46 -6.23 -6.78
N LYS A 80 14.64 -6.83 -6.94
CA LYS A 80 15.89 -6.19 -6.55
C LYS A 80 15.90 -4.85 -7.27
N LEU A 81 15.77 -3.75 -6.53
CA LEU A 81 16.06 -2.44 -7.07
C LEU A 81 17.43 -2.53 -7.76
N PRO A 82 17.60 -1.99 -8.98
CA PRO A 82 18.84 -2.13 -9.76
C PRO A 82 20.08 -1.58 -9.03
N TYR A 83 19.86 -0.88 -7.93
CA TYR A 83 20.86 -0.51 -6.96
C TYR A 83 20.68 -1.42 -5.75
N GLU A 84 21.58 -2.39 -5.56
CA GLU A 84 21.86 -2.80 -4.19
C GLU A 84 22.22 -1.51 -3.45
N PHE A 85 21.41 -1.16 -2.44
CA PHE A 85 21.83 -0.11 -1.51
C PHE A 85 23.20 -0.52 -1.02
N GLN A 86 24.20 0.33 -1.29
CA GLN A 86 25.53 0.08 -0.74
C GLN A 86 25.35 -0.17 0.76
N PRO A 87 26.03 -1.18 1.35
CA PRO A 87 25.84 -1.56 2.75
C PRO A 87 25.87 -0.35 3.69
N GLU A 88 26.74 0.61 3.39
CA GLU A 88 26.90 1.91 4.06
C GLU A 88 25.60 2.74 4.10
N ILE A 89 24.80 2.74 3.03
CA ILE A 89 23.53 3.46 2.96
C ILE A 89 22.48 2.75 3.82
N LYS A 90 22.48 1.42 3.82
CA LYS A 90 21.57 0.63 4.65
C LYS A 90 21.86 0.82 6.13
N GLU A 91 23.14 0.84 6.52
CA GLU A 91 23.58 1.11 7.89
C GLU A 91 23.15 2.51 8.33
N LYS A 92 23.42 3.54 7.52
CA LYS A 92 22.98 4.92 7.81
C LYS A 92 21.46 5.05 7.95
N LEU A 93 20.69 4.33 7.14
CA LEU A 93 19.23 4.33 7.24
C LEU A 93 18.77 3.71 8.56
N ILE A 94 19.39 2.61 9.00
CA ILE A 94 19.08 1.96 10.28
C ILE A 94 19.45 2.88 11.46
N GLU A 95 20.64 3.50 11.43
CA GLU A 95 21.08 4.44 12.45
C GLU A 95 20.12 5.65 12.56
N ALA A 96 19.76 6.25 11.43
CA ALA A 96 18.86 7.39 11.39
C ALA A 96 17.42 7.03 11.85
N ALA A 97 16.99 5.80 11.60
CA ALA A 97 15.70 5.29 12.05
C ALA A 97 15.70 5.03 13.56
N ALA A 98 16.80 4.50 14.11
CA ALA A 98 17.00 4.31 15.54
C ALA A 98 17.00 5.64 16.32
N LEU A 99 17.60 6.70 15.77
CA LEU A 99 17.57 8.05 16.38
C LEU A 99 16.16 8.65 16.44
N GLN A 100 15.24 8.19 15.60
CA GLN A 100 13.86 8.69 15.49
C GLN A 100 12.82 7.72 16.04
N ASP A 101 13.26 6.62 16.66
CA ASP A 101 12.41 5.54 17.19
C ASP A 101 11.37 5.03 16.16
N VAL A 102 11.82 4.82 14.92
CA VAL A 102 11.00 4.27 13.82
C VAL A 102 11.74 3.13 13.13
N SER A 103 11.02 2.27 12.40
CA SER A 103 11.67 1.26 11.57
C SER A 103 12.36 1.90 10.35
N ALA A 104 13.45 1.28 9.88
CA ALA A 104 14.16 1.72 8.67
C ALA A 104 13.22 1.82 7.45
N THR A 105 12.26 0.90 7.35
CA THR A 105 11.22 0.90 6.31
C THR A 105 10.32 2.14 6.40
N GLN A 106 9.84 2.49 7.60
CA GLN A 106 9.00 3.67 7.80
C GLN A 106 9.76 4.96 7.50
N LEU A 107 11.04 5.04 7.89
CA LEU A 107 11.88 6.18 7.54
C LEU A 107 12.06 6.31 6.02
N LEU A 108 12.30 5.19 5.33
CA LEU A 108 12.42 5.17 3.88
C LEU A 108 11.14 5.65 3.18
N ILE A 109 9.98 5.19 3.63
CA ILE A 109 8.67 5.64 3.12
C ILE A 109 8.52 7.15 3.28
N ARG A 110 8.80 7.70 4.48
CA ARG A 110 8.73 9.15 4.73
C ARG A 110 9.67 9.96 3.83
N ILE A 111 10.88 9.45 3.57
CA ILE A 111 11.83 10.11 2.66
C ILE A 111 11.28 10.16 1.23
N ILE A 112 10.70 9.05 0.76
CA ILE A 112 10.08 8.96 -0.57
C ILE A 112 8.90 9.93 -0.67
N GLU A 113 8.00 9.94 0.33
CA GLU A 113 6.84 10.85 0.36
C GLU A 113 7.27 12.32 0.36
N LYS A 114 8.24 12.68 1.21
CA LYS A 114 8.79 14.04 1.25
C LYS A 114 9.37 14.44 -0.10
N LYS A 115 10.12 13.56 -0.75
CA LYS A 115 10.75 13.87 -2.03
C LYS A 115 9.73 13.95 -3.16
N TYR A 116 8.68 13.13 -3.13
CA TYR A 116 7.57 13.20 -4.05
C TYR A 116 6.85 14.55 -3.94
N GLN A 117 6.53 15.00 -2.73
CA GLN A 117 5.93 16.31 -2.49
C GLN A 117 6.81 17.46 -2.97
N GLU A 118 8.14 17.37 -2.82
CA GLU A 118 9.08 18.39 -3.29
C GLU A 118 9.14 18.49 -4.83
N VAL A 119 8.89 17.39 -5.54
CA VAL A 119 9.01 17.33 -7.01
C VAL A 119 7.68 17.57 -7.72
N MET A 120 6.57 17.11 -7.13
CA MET A 120 5.23 17.15 -7.72
C MET A 120 4.31 18.21 -7.10
N GLY A 121 4.63 18.74 -5.93
CA GLY A 121 3.91 19.83 -5.24
C GLY A 121 4.60 21.17 -5.40
#